data_AF-A0A933CJ46-F1
#
_entry.id   AF-A0A933CJ46-F1
#
_cell.length_a   1.000
_cell.length_b   1.000
_cell.length_c   1.000
_cell.angle_alpha   90.00
_cell.angle_beta   90.00
_cell.angle_gamma   90.00
#
_symmetry.space_group_name_H-M   'P 1'
#
loop_
_entity.id
_entity.type
_entity.pdbx_description
1 polymer ?
#
loop_
_entity_poly.entity_id
_entity_poly.type
_entity_poly.pdbx_seq_one_letter_code
_entity_poly.pdbx_strand_id
1 'polypeptide(L)'
;MMARKAALGSVLLQAHLKLKEIKDGERIVRQGGAFGDAKTDTEIRADKVLGAFIRDKLLELRLPGRIVVEGDPQTHETAGQPPRSDFYVDPLDGSLNYMTRGSTAGLPHSGCITVQHPVPGRKAMFDHTVAAGIVDYRTGELWLSEYSAMSPWSGGADSSFFTEFFPMFPACVMAARTDQREKLDLGSMIVIGEMYYPENRERLARMFAGKKGWLRNPGSAAYEMALVSTGQAAAFICDRQKHHELGAGYALVKGAGGVVVDFEGRPYDNCDYDFKSQSPVILAANQAIADQILELLRKAG
;
A
#
# COMPACT_ATOMS: atom_id res chain seq x y z
N MET A 1 5.02 10.70 24.10
CA MET A 1 5.36 10.48 22.68
C MET A 1 4.10 9.97 22.02
N MET A 2 3.50 10.70 21.08
CA MET A 2 2.34 10.18 20.33
C MET A 2 2.79 8.94 19.57
N ALA A 3 2.02 7.84 19.62
CA ALA A 3 2.31 6.65 18.82
C ALA A 3 2.32 7.04 17.33
N ARG A 4 3.31 6.57 16.54
CA ARG A 4 3.46 7.00 15.14
C ARG A 4 2.20 6.67 14.35
N LYS A 5 1.60 5.52 14.68
CA LYS A 5 0.32 5.08 14.17
C LYS A 5 -0.79 6.12 14.29
N ALA A 6 -0.94 6.75 15.47
CA ALA A 6 -1.99 7.74 15.71
C ALA A 6 -1.76 9.00 14.88
N ALA A 7 -0.49 9.42 14.71
CA ALA A 7 -0.15 10.54 13.86
C ALA A 7 -0.47 10.24 12.38
N LEU A 8 -0.05 9.06 11.87
CA LEU A 8 -0.35 8.63 10.50
C LEU A 8 -1.87 8.56 10.23
N GLY A 9 -2.62 7.93 11.14
CA GLY A 9 -4.08 7.86 11.01
C GLY A 9 -4.74 9.24 10.96
N SER A 10 -4.26 10.19 11.78
CA SER A 10 -4.75 11.56 11.75
C SER A 10 -4.45 12.28 10.42
N VAL A 11 -3.23 12.13 9.89
CA VAL A 11 -2.84 12.74 8.60
C VAL A 11 -3.68 12.17 7.45
N LEU A 12 -3.83 10.85 7.38
CA LEU A 12 -4.60 10.17 6.34
C LEU A 12 -6.10 10.50 6.41
N LEU A 13 -6.67 10.59 7.61
CA LEU A 13 -8.07 11.00 7.77
C LEU A 13 -8.29 12.46 7.34
N GLN A 14 -7.35 13.34 7.68
CA GLN A 14 -7.38 14.72 7.20
C GLN A 14 -7.25 14.79 5.67
N ALA A 15 -6.40 13.94 5.05
CA ALA A 15 -6.29 13.84 3.60
C ALA A 15 -7.60 13.36 2.96
N HIS A 16 -8.29 12.40 3.58
CA HIS A 16 -9.63 11.96 3.15
C HIS A 16 -10.65 13.10 3.16
N LEU A 17 -10.70 13.89 4.23
CA LEU A 17 -11.55 15.07 4.28
C LEU A 17 -11.13 16.10 3.23
N LYS A 18 -9.82 16.28 3.02
CA LYS A 18 -9.29 17.22 2.04
C LYS A 18 -9.72 16.88 0.63
N LEU A 19 -9.66 15.60 0.23
CA LEU A 19 -10.01 15.17 -1.13
C LEU A 19 -11.44 15.60 -1.50
N LYS A 20 -12.38 15.56 -0.55
CA LYS A 20 -13.78 15.98 -0.76
C LYS A 20 -13.94 17.48 -1.06
N GLU A 21 -12.96 18.30 -0.67
CA GLU A 21 -12.96 19.75 -0.92
C GLU A 21 -12.31 20.13 -2.27
N ILE A 22 -11.59 19.20 -2.90
CA ILE A 22 -10.83 19.46 -4.13
C ILE A 22 -11.80 19.57 -5.31
N LYS A 23 -12.06 20.80 -5.75
CA LYS A 23 -12.78 21.07 -7.02
C LYS A 23 -11.96 20.66 -8.23
N ASP A 24 -12.60 20.13 -9.26
CA ASP A 24 -11.97 19.71 -10.53
C ASP A 24 -10.74 18.80 -10.30
N GLY A 25 -10.84 17.87 -9.34
CA GLY A 25 -9.71 17.04 -8.93
C GLY A 25 -9.22 16.10 -10.04
N GLU A 26 -10.13 15.65 -10.89
CA GLU A 26 -9.87 14.81 -12.07
C GLU A 26 -9.16 15.54 -13.21
N ARG A 27 -8.99 16.87 -13.12
CA ARG A 27 -8.31 17.65 -14.16
C ARG A 27 -6.86 17.18 -14.29
N ILE A 28 -6.51 16.73 -15.49
CA ILE A 28 -5.13 16.39 -15.85
C ILE A 28 -4.28 17.66 -15.78
N VAL A 29 -3.25 17.64 -14.94
CA VAL A 29 -2.27 18.74 -14.80
C VAL A 29 -0.98 18.46 -15.54
N ARG A 30 -0.67 17.19 -15.79
CA ARG A 30 0.40 16.75 -16.66
C ARG A 30 -0.07 15.56 -17.47
N GLN A 31 -0.07 15.71 -18.79
CA GLN A 31 -0.45 14.62 -19.68
C GLN A 31 0.68 13.58 -19.69
N GLY A 32 0.32 12.32 -19.44
CA GLY A 32 1.24 11.21 -19.61
C GLY A 32 1.58 10.95 -21.08
N GLY A 33 2.46 9.97 -21.33
CA GLY A 33 2.72 9.50 -22.69
C GLY A 33 1.46 8.89 -23.30
N ALA A 34 1.45 8.67 -24.62
CA ALA A 34 0.35 7.95 -25.26
C ALA A 34 0.14 6.57 -24.60
N PHE A 35 -1.08 6.03 -24.67
CA PHE A 35 -1.40 4.66 -24.23
C PHE A 35 -0.33 3.68 -24.76
N GLY A 36 0.54 3.17 -23.88
CA GLY A 36 1.64 2.26 -24.23
C GLY A 36 3.06 2.82 -24.11
N ASP A 37 3.26 4.12 -23.90
CA ASP A 37 4.59 4.71 -23.63
C ASP A 37 4.82 4.85 -22.12
N ALA A 38 5.51 3.86 -21.55
CA ALA A 38 5.85 3.77 -20.12
C ALA A 38 6.94 4.78 -19.67
N LYS A 39 6.77 6.08 -19.96
CA LYS A 39 7.75 7.11 -19.54
C LYS A 39 7.19 8.38 -18.89
N THR A 40 5.88 8.58 -18.84
CA THR A 40 5.27 9.66 -18.02
C THR A 40 3.86 9.24 -17.62
N ASP A 41 3.63 9.06 -16.32
CA ASP A 41 2.28 8.85 -15.78
C ASP A 41 1.44 10.12 -15.91
N THR A 42 0.13 9.95 -16.07
CA THR A 42 -0.81 11.07 -16.08
C THR A 42 -0.99 11.58 -14.67
N GLU A 43 -0.65 12.83 -14.43
CA GLU A 43 -0.80 13.47 -13.12
C GLU A 43 -2.10 14.29 -13.11
N ILE A 44 -2.92 14.11 -12.07
CA ILE A 44 -4.18 14.84 -11.90
C ILE A 44 -4.09 15.84 -10.76
N ARG A 45 -4.96 16.85 -10.79
CA ARG A 45 -4.99 17.94 -9.81
C ARG A 45 -5.14 17.42 -8.38
N ALA A 46 -6.00 16.41 -8.17
CA ALA A 46 -6.25 15.84 -6.85
C ALA A 46 -4.97 15.27 -6.23
N ASP A 47 -4.22 14.49 -7.00
CA ASP A 47 -2.97 13.87 -6.60
C ASP A 47 -1.96 14.91 -6.10
N LYS A 48 -1.68 15.93 -6.92
CA LYS A 48 -0.76 17.03 -6.57
C LYS A 48 -1.19 17.83 -5.34
N VAL A 49 -2.48 18.15 -5.23
CA VAL A 49 -3.02 18.93 -4.09
C VAL A 49 -2.99 18.10 -2.82
N LEU A 50 -3.31 16.80 -2.89
CA LEU A 50 -3.22 15.87 -1.77
C LEU A 50 -1.76 15.66 -1.34
N GLY A 51 -0.84 15.46 -2.28
CA GLY A 51 0.58 15.29 -1.99
C GLY A 51 1.16 16.48 -1.22
N ALA A 52 0.87 17.71 -1.67
CA ALA A 52 1.26 18.92 -0.95
C ALA A 52 0.63 19.00 0.45
N PHE A 53 -0.66 18.66 0.56
CA PHE A 53 -1.37 18.69 1.84
C PHE A 53 -0.81 17.68 2.84
N ILE A 54 -0.58 16.43 2.42
CA ILE A 54 -0.03 15.37 3.28
C ILE A 54 1.39 15.74 3.71
N ARG A 55 2.23 16.24 2.79
CA ARG A 55 3.57 16.75 3.11
C ARG A 55 3.50 17.81 4.20
N ASP A 56 2.67 18.84 4.02
CA ASP A 56 2.57 19.95 4.97
C ASP A 56 2.11 19.45 6.35
N LYS A 57 1.19 18.48 6.39
CA LYS A 57 0.76 17.82 7.63
C LYS A 57 1.85 16.98 8.29
N LEU A 58 2.70 16.31 7.50
CA LEU A 58 3.85 15.58 8.04
C LEU A 58 4.92 16.53 8.58
N LEU A 59 5.15 17.68 7.92
CA LEU A 59 6.06 18.73 8.42
C LEU A 59 5.58 19.31 9.76
N GLU A 60 4.26 19.47 9.95
CA GLU A 60 3.66 19.91 11.21
C GLU A 60 3.97 18.96 12.39
N LEU A 61 4.20 17.66 12.13
CA LEU A 61 4.56 16.68 13.17
C LEU A 61 5.94 16.92 13.77
N ARG A 62 6.82 17.67 13.07
CA ARG A 62 8.19 17.98 13.49
C ARG A 62 9.01 16.72 13.85
N LEU A 63 8.73 15.61 13.17
CA LEU A 63 9.52 14.38 13.31
C LEU A 63 10.75 14.47 12.41
N PRO A 64 11.96 14.21 12.93
CA PRO A 64 13.19 14.35 12.15
C PRO A 64 13.24 13.33 11.01
N GLY A 65 13.59 13.76 9.80
CA GLY A 65 13.78 12.87 8.66
C GLY A 65 13.32 13.45 7.33
N ARG A 66 13.33 12.61 6.30
CA ARG A 66 12.90 12.98 4.94
C ARG A 66 11.41 12.76 4.76
N ILE A 67 10.80 13.56 3.92
CA ILE A 67 9.47 13.33 3.37
C ILE A 67 9.64 13.29 1.86
N VAL A 68 9.32 12.14 1.27
CA VAL A 68 9.33 11.89 -0.17
C VAL A 68 7.89 11.61 -0.58
N VAL A 69 7.40 12.36 -1.56
CA VAL A 69 6.04 12.24 -2.07
C VAL A 69 6.11 11.87 -3.54
N GLU A 70 5.28 10.93 -3.97
CA GLU A 70 5.05 10.62 -5.38
C GLU A 70 4.64 11.90 -6.13
N GLY A 71 5.13 12.07 -7.36
CA GLY A 71 4.90 13.27 -8.15
C GLY A 71 5.66 14.54 -7.71
N ASP A 72 6.18 14.62 -6.47
CA ASP A 72 6.99 15.75 -6.00
C ASP A 72 8.49 15.52 -6.33
N PRO A 73 9.13 16.36 -7.18
CA PRO A 73 10.54 16.22 -7.47
C PRO A 73 11.45 16.57 -6.28
N GLN A 74 10.92 17.26 -5.26
CA GLN A 74 11.68 17.69 -4.09
C GLN A 74 11.55 16.69 -2.95
N THR A 75 12.68 16.38 -2.31
CA THR A 75 12.69 15.75 -1.00
C THR A 75 12.69 16.84 0.06
N HIS A 76 11.76 16.74 1.01
CA HIS A 76 11.64 17.68 2.11
C HIS A 76 12.30 17.11 3.35
N GLU A 77 12.90 17.94 4.18
CA GLU A 77 13.59 17.49 5.39
C GLU A 77 13.13 18.28 6.61
N THR A 78 12.93 17.55 7.71
CA THR A 78 12.65 18.12 9.02
C THR A 78 13.85 17.90 9.92
N ALA A 79 14.35 18.97 10.53
CA ALA A 79 15.41 18.89 11.54
C ALA A 79 14.84 18.50 12.91
N GLY A 80 15.60 17.72 13.69
CA GLY A 80 15.21 17.33 15.04
C GLY A 80 16.20 16.36 15.68
N GLN A 81 15.97 16.00 16.94
CA GLN A 81 16.78 15.01 17.64
C GLN A 81 16.29 13.58 17.31
N PRO A 82 17.20 12.60 17.10
CA PRO A 82 16.85 11.22 16.77
C PRO A 82 15.80 10.55 17.69
N PRO A 83 15.11 9.49 17.26
CA PRO A 83 15.34 8.71 16.03
C PRO A 83 14.74 9.35 14.78
N ARG A 84 15.47 9.26 13.66
CA ARG A 84 15.02 9.72 12.34
C ARG A 84 13.91 8.81 11.79
N SER A 85 12.93 9.39 11.11
CA SER A 85 11.84 8.70 10.42
C SER A 85 11.69 9.29 9.04
N ASP A 86 12.00 8.50 8.01
CA ASP A 86 11.78 8.88 6.62
C ASP A 86 10.38 8.44 6.20
N PHE A 87 9.61 9.37 5.64
CA PHE A 87 8.24 9.19 5.18
C PHE A 87 8.21 9.11 3.66
N TYR A 88 7.48 8.12 3.16
CA TYR A 88 7.27 7.86 1.74
C TYR A 88 5.77 7.84 1.47
N VAL A 89 5.31 8.68 0.55
CA VAL A 89 3.87 8.98 0.40
C VAL A 89 3.44 8.78 -1.04
N ASP A 90 2.45 7.91 -1.26
CA ASP A 90 1.62 7.94 -2.46
C ASP A 90 0.30 8.65 -2.10
N PRO A 91 0.06 9.88 -2.61
CA PRO A 91 -1.10 10.64 -2.22
C PRO A 91 -2.41 10.10 -2.81
N LEU A 92 -2.38 9.50 -4.01
CA LEU A 92 -3.57 8.99 -4.69
C LEU A 92 -3.26 7.81 -5.64
N ASP A 93 -3.23 6.62 -5.04
CA ASP A 93 -3.30 5.34 -5.75
C ASP A 93 -4.73 5.10 -6.28
N GLY A 94 -4.84 4.47 -7.46
CA GLY A 94 -6.11 4.31 -8.16
C GLY A 94 -6.62 5.61 -8.81
N SER A 95 -5.72 6.47 -9.29
CA SER A 95 -6.07 7.73 -9.97
C SER A 95 -7.08 7.57 -11.12
N LEU A 96 -7.01 6.48 -11.90
CA LEU A 96 -8.02 6.20 -12.93
C LEU A 96 -9.41 5.97 -12.33
N ASN A 97 -9.51 5.17 -11.25
CA ASN A 97 -10.75 4.93 -10.54
C ASN A 97 -11.35 6.23 -10.01
N TYR A 98 -10.50 7.11 -9.46
CA TYR A 98 -10.92 8.44 -9.07
C TYR A 98 -11.44 9.23 -10.27
N MET A 99 -10.70 9.32 -11.39
CA MET A 99 -11.14 10.06 -12.58
C MET A 99 -12.48 9.58 -13.15
N THR A 100 -12.72 8.26 -13.14
CA THR A 100 -13.93 7.66 -13.73
C THR A 100 -15.11 7.53 -12.77
N ARG A 101 -15.00 8.01 -11.52
CA ARG A 101 -16.03 7.84 -10.47
C ARG A 101 -17.39 8.48 -10.77
N GLY A 102 -17.41 9.43 -11.72
CA GLY A 102 -18.60 10.22 -12.03
C GLY A 102 -19.11 10.96 -10.79
N SER A 103 -20.41 10.88 -10.56
CA SER A 103 -21.09 11.51 -9.40
C SER A 103 -21.19 10.61 -8.16
N THR A 104 -20.47 9.48 -8.13
CA THR A 104 -20.50 8.51 -7.01
C THR A 104 -19.11 8.37 -6.38
N ALA A 105 -19.01 7.56 -5.32
CA ALA A 105 -17.72 7.19 -4.76
C ALA A 105 -16.86 6.34 -5.72
N GLY A 106 -17.47 5.65 -6.69
CA GLY A 106 -16.77 4.85 -7.70
C GLY A 106 -16.00 3.65 -7.15
N LEU A 107 -15.02 3.20 -7.93
CA LEU A 107 -14.08 2.13 -7.56
C LEU A 107 -13.01 2.65 -6.58
N PRO A 108 -12.31 1.76 -5.84
CA PRO A 108 -11.37 2.17 -4.80
C PRO A 108 -10.26 3.08 -5.30
N HIS A 109 -9.93 4.08 -4.50
CA HIS A 109 -8.80 4.97 -4.70
C HIS A 109 -8.31 5.42 -3.32
N SER A 110 -7.00 5.43 -3.12
CA SER A 110 -6.41 5.36 -1.80
C SER A 110 -5.22 6.28 -1.64
N GLY A 111 -4.89 6.66 -0.42
CA GLY A 111 -3.61 7.28 -0.08
C GLY A 111 -2.81 6.35 0.82
N CYS A 112 -1.50 6.36 0.71
CA CYS A 112 -0.65 5.60 1.62
C CYS A 112 0.59 6.35 2.09
N ILE A 113 1.04 5.96 3.29
CA ILE A 113 2.27 6.47 3.90
C ILE A 113 3.06 5.28 4.44
N THR A 114 4.33 5.16 4.05
CA THR A 114 5.30 4.24 4.63
C THR A 114 6.31 5.03 5.46
N VAL A 115 6.64 4.54 6.66
CA VAL A 115 7.62 5.16 7.55
C VAL A 115 8.76 4.20 7.80
N GLN A 116 9.98 4.62 7.48
CA GLN A 116 11.19 3.85 7.75
C GLN A 116 12.10 4.54 8.76
N HIS A 117 12.78 3.73 9.58
CA HIS A 117 13.94 4.21 10.36
C HIS A 117 15.21 3.96 9.55
N PRO A 118 15.87 5.00 9.04
CA PRO A 118 17.10 4.81 8.27
C PRO A 118 18.20 4.27 9.18
N VAL A 119 18.88 3.23 8.71
CA VAL A 119 20.02 2.64 9.41
C VAL A 119 21.31 3.24 8.85
N PRO A 120 22.13 3.93 9.67
CA PRO A 120 23.35 4.57 9.19
C PRO A 120 24.30 3.60 8.48
N GLY A 121 24.82 4.00 7.31
CA GLY A 121 25.75 3.20 6.52
C GLY A 121 25.12 1.99 5.80
N ARG A 122 23.81 1.79 5.90
CA ARG A 122 23.08 0.75 5.17
C ARG A 122 22.12 1.36 4.15
N LYS A 123 21.90 0.64 3.06
CA LYS A 123 20.83 0.96 2.10
C LYS A 123 19.47 0.81 2.80
N ALA A 124 18.47 1.55 2.35
CA ALA A 124 17.09 1.36 2.82
C ALA A 124 16.60 -0.03 2.41
N MET A 125 15.91 -0.72 3.31
CA MET A 125 15.43 -2.09 3.15
C MET A 125 13.98 -2.16 3.62
N PHE A 126 13.22 -3.15 3.16
CA PHE A 126 11.81 -3.27 3.55
C PHE A 126 11.64 -3.50 5.06
N ASP A 127 12.53 -4.28 5.71
CA ASP A 127 12.51 -4.50 7.16
C ASP A 127 12.84 -3.27 8.01
N HIS A 128 13.33 -2.18 7.41
CA HIS A 128 13.49 -0.89 8.09
C HIS A 128 12.16 -0.15 8.27
N THR A 129 11.06 -0.69 7.72
CA THR A 129 9.71 -0.12 7.87
C THR A 129 9.19 -0.31 9.27
N VAL A 130 8.89 0.79 9.96
CA VAL A 130 8.46 0.81 11.36
C VAL A 130 6.99 1.16 11.53
N ALA A 131 6.37 1.77 10.53
CA ALA A 131 4.94 2.06 10.52
C ALA A 131 4.46 2.27 9.08
N ALA A 132 3.18 2.02 8.84
CA ALA A 132 2.54 2.37 7.60
C ALA A 132 1.06 2.67 7.79
N GLY A 133 0.47 3.37 6.83
CA GLY A 133 -0.96 3.60 6.77
C GLY A 133 -1.49 3.64 5.34
N ILE A 134 -2.71 3.14 5.14
CA ILE A 134 -3.49 3.21 3.90
C ILE A 134 -4.89 3.72 4.24
N VAL A 135 -5.43 4.62 3.43
CA VAL A 135 -6.81 5.10 3.54
C VAL A 135 -7.59 4.80 2.26
N ASP A 136 -8.80 4.26 2.38
CA ASP A 136 -9.78 4.26 1.27
C ASP A 136 -10.50 5.60 1.29
N TYR A 137 -10.30 6.42 0.26
CA TYR A 137 -10.86 7.76 0.23
C TYR A 137 -12.38 7.78 0.02
N ARG A 138 -13.00 6.67 -0.40
CA ARG A 138 -14.45 6.57 -0.56
C ARG A 138 -15.16 6.55 0.79
N THR A 139 -14.65 5.75 1.71
CA THR A 139 -15.26 5.40 2.99
C THR A 139 -14.58 6.10 4.16
N GLY A 140 -13.31 6.47 4.03
CA GLY A 140 -12.47 6.94 5.14
C GLY A 140 -11.92 5.78 6.00
N GLU A 141 -12.02 4.55 5.51
CA GLU A 141 -11.47 3.35 6.15
C GLU A 141 -9.92 3.40 6.21
N LEU A 142 -9.33 2.98 7.34
CA LEU A 142 -7.90 3.16 7.63
C LEU A 142 -7.18 1.86 8.04
N TRP A 143 -6.26 1.40 7.20
CA TRP A 143 -5.34 0.33 7.58
C TRP A 143 -4.08 0.94 8.14
N LEU A 144 -3.69 0.56 9.35
CA LEU A 144 -2.50 1.08 10.01
C LEU A 144 -1.65 -0.08 10.55
N SER A 145 -0.34 0.08 10.53
CA SER A 145 0.61 -0.80 11.21
C SER A 145 1.67 0.02 11.92
N GLU A 146 2.13 -0.47 13.07
CA GLU A 146 3.30 0.04 13.78
C GLU A 146 4.05 -1.15 14.38
N TYR A 147 5.36 -1.14 14.21
CA TYR A 147 6.27 -2.13 14.75
C TYR A 147 6.95 -1.52 15.98
N SER A 148 6.94 -2.26 17.09
CA SER A 148 7.64 -1.80 18.29
C SER A 148 9.15 -1.78 18.01
N ALA A 149 9.84 -0.74 18.49
CA ALA A 149 11.26 -0.49 18.19
C ALA A 149 12.24 -1.52 18.77
N MET A 150 11.76 -2.61 19.37
CA MET A 150 12.57 -3.74 19.81
C MET A 150 12.47 -4.85 18.77
N SER A 151 13.37 -4.80 17.79
CA SER A 151 13.69 -5.86 16.83
C SER A 151 12.53 -6.36 15.92
N PRO A 152 12.69 -6.27 14.59
CA PRO A 152 11.86 -7.00 13.62
C PRO A 152 11.82 -8.53 13.86
N TRP A 153 12.72 -9.06 14.70
CA TRP A 153 12.88 -10.50 14.98
C TRP A 153 12.04 -11.01 16.15
N SER A 154 11.50 -10.13 16.99
CA SER A 154 10.49 -10.52 17.99
C SER A 154 9.13 -10.37 17.34
N GLY A 155 8.53 -11.50 16.94
CA GLY A 155 7.22 -11.61 16.30
C GLY A 155 6.05 -11.08 17.14
N GLY A 156 6.06 -9.78 17.42
CA GLY A 156 5.07 -9.02 18.15
C GLY A 156 4.88 -7.67 17.45
N ALA A 157 4.43 -7.71 16.20
CA ALA A 157 3.79 -6.54 15.62
C ALA A 157 2.42 -6.40 16.30
N ASP A 158 2.23 -5.33 17.08
CA ASP A 158 0.90 -4.87 17.45
C ASP A 158 0.24 -4.26 16.19
N SER A 159 -0.07 -5.12 15.21
CA SER A 159 -0.75 -4.76 13.96
C SER A 159 -2.19 -4.39 14.27
N SER A 160 -2.39 -3.15 14.68
CA SER A 160 -3.69 -2.70 15.13
C SER A 160 -4.33 -1.85 14.02
N PHE A 161 -5.55 -2.19 13.64
CA PHE A 161 -6.30 -1.72 12.46
C PHE A 161 -7.44 -0.75 12.85
N PHE A 162 -8.04 0.00 11.90
CA PHE A 162 -9.27 0.77 12.14
C PHE A 162 -10.17 0.93 10.89
N THR A 163 -11.44 0.51 10.95
CA THR A 163 -12.45 0.98 9.97
C THR A 163 -13.69 1.61 10.57
N GLU A 164 -14.12 2.63 9.82
CA GLU A 164 -15.20 3.61 9.93
C GLU A 164 -15.24 4.56 11.14
N PHE A 165 -15.19 5.85 10.80
CA PHE A 165 -15.81 6.93 11.55
C PHE A 165 -17.32 6.63 11.70
N PHE A 166 -17.68 5.81 12.67
CA PHE A 166 -18.95 5.98 13.34
C PHE A 166 -18.78 7.24 14.21
N PRO A 167 -19.55 8.33 14.00
CA PRO A 167 -19.47 9.55 14.82
C PRO A 167 -19.66 9.30 16.32
N MET A 168 -20.03 8.06 16.69
CA MET A 168 -20.35 7.58 18.03
C MET A 168 -19.17 6.84 18.71
N PHE A 169 -18.15 6.32 18.00
CA PHE A 169 -17.09 5.47 18.60
C PHE A 169 -15.67 5.67 18.00
N PRO A 170 -15.02 6.83 18.24
CA PRO A 170 -13.68 7.14 17.71
C PRO A 170 -12.50 6.34 18.31
N ALA A 171 -12.75 5.33 19.16
CA ALA A 171 -11.72 4.66 19.95
C ALA A 171 -11.64 3.12 19.78
N CYS A 172 -12.42 2.52 18.87
CA CYS A 172 -12.45 1.06 18.73
C CYS A 172 -11.38 0.57 17.74
N VAL A 173 -10.18 0.31 18.23
CA VAL A 173 -9.11 -0.31 17.44
C VAL A 173 -9.29 -1.82 17.45
N MET A 174 -9.46 -2.43 16.28
CA MET A 174 -9.55 -3.89 16.14
C MET A 174 -8.22 -4.44 15.63
N ALA A 175 -7.74 -5.55 16.19
CA ALA A 175 -6.59 -6.25 15.62
C ALA A 175 -7.02 -6.98 14.33
N ALA A 176 -6.29 -6.77 13.24
CA ALA A 176 -6.49 -7.51 12.00
C ALA A 176 -5.60 -8.75 11.96
N ARG A 177 -6.08 -9.79 11.28
CA ARG A 177 -5.32 -11.00 10.96
C ARG A 177 -5.60 -11.36 9.51
N THR A 178 -4.58 -11.88 8.85
CA THR A 178 -4.76 -12.49 7.54
C THR A 178 -5.61 -13.75 7.64
N ASP A 179 -6.08 -14.24 6.49
CA ASP A 179 -6.75 -15.53 6.42
C ASP A 179 -5.81 -16.67 6.86
N GLN A 180 -6.30 -17.56 7.72
CA GLN A 180 -5.53 -18.67 8.28
C GLN A 180 -5.69 -19.97 7.48
N ARG A 181 -6.55 -19.99 6.46
CA ARG A 181 -6.71 -21.16 5.58
C ARG A 181 -5.44 -21.38 4.78
N GLU A 182 -4.94 -22.61 4.79
CA GLU A 182 -3.67 -22.98 4.15
C GLU A 182 -3.83 -23.47 2.71
N LYS A 183 -5.03 -23.87 2.30
CA LYS A 183 -5.31 -24.37 0.95
C LYS A 183 -5.94 -23.27 0.10
N LEU A 184 -5.31 -22.96 -1.04
CA LEU A 184 -5.86 -22.00 -1.98
C LEU A 184 -7.11 -22.58 -2.66
N ASP A 185 -8.26 -21.99 -2.37
CA ASP A 185 -9.55 -22.36 -2.96
C ASP A 185 -10.26 -21.12 -3.53
N LEU A 186 -10.19 -20.95 -4.85
CA LEU A 186 -10.81 -19.82 -5.55
C LEU A 186 -12.35 -19.83 -5.48
N GLY A 187 -12.98 -20.92 -5.03
CA GLY A 187 -14.43 -20.96 -4.79
C GLY A 187 -14.84 -20.25 -3.50
N SER A 188 -13.94 -20.18 -2.51
CA SER A 188 -14.19 -19.64 -1.17
C SER A 188 -13.22 -18.53 -0.75
N MET A 189 -12.25 -18.19 -1.59
CA MET A 189 -11.25 -17.14 -1.37
C MET A 189 -11.20 -16.20 -2.57
N ILE A 190 -10.84 -14.93 -2.30
CA ILE A 190 -10.52 -13.94 -3.33
C ILE A 190 -9.01 -13.92 -3.53
N VAL A 191 -8.57 -14.02 -4.78
CA VAL A 191 -7.21 -13.63 -5.19
C VAL A 191 -7.30 -12.35 -5.98
N ILE A 192 -6.42 -11.41 -5.68
CA ILE A 192 -6.29 -10.15 -6.40
C ILE A 192 -5.03 -10.23 -7.27
N GLY A 193 -5.13 -9.74 -8.50
CA GLY A 193 -3.97 -9.59 -9.38
C GLY A 193 -4.01 -8.27 -10.11
N GLU A 194 -2.88 -7.59 -10.19
CA GLU A 194 -2.76 -6.35 -10.96
C GLU A 194 -2.92 -6.65 -12.46
N MET A 195 -3.81 -5.92 -13.14
CA MET A 195 -4.17 -6.15 -14.54
C MET A 195 -3.82 -4.96 -15.43
N TYR A 196 -3.32 -3.86 -14.86
CA TYR A 196 -2.87 -2.70 -15.61
C TYR A 196 -1.78 -3.08 -16.62
N TYR A 197 -0.77 -3.84 -16.18
CA TYR A 197 0.34 -4.29 -17.02
C TYR A 197 -0.06 -5.48 -17.92
N PRO A 198 0.09 -5.38 -19.25
CA PRO A 198 -0.27 -6.45 -20.18
C PRO A 198 0.42 -7.78 -19.86
N GLU A 199 1.73 -7.75 -19.60
CA GLU A 199 2.52 -8.95 -19.30
C GLU A 199 2.05 -9.64 -18.01
N ASN A 200 1.72 -8.85 -16.97
CA ASN A 200 1.16 -9.40 -15.74
C ASN A 200 -0.23 -9.99 -15.95
N ARG A 201 -1.08 -9.31 -16.72
CA ARG A 201 -2.43 -9.78 -17.05
C ARG A 201 -2.40 -11.12 -17.77
N GLU A 202 -1.54 -11.25 -18.78
CA GLU A 202 -1.37 -12.51 -19.52
C GLU A 202 -0.83 -13.63 -18.62
N ARG A 203 0.13 -13.31 -17.75
CA ARG A 203 0.67 -14.25 -16.78
C ARG A 203 -0.40 -14.75 -15.82
N LEU A 204 -1.20 -13.86 -15.24
CA LEU A 204 -2.32 -14.21 -14.37
C LEU A 204 -3.37 -15.05 -15.11
N ALA A 205 -3.68 -14.70 -16.36
CA ALA A 205 -4.59 -15.49 -17.18
C ALA A 205 -4.09 -16.93 -17.38
N ARG A 206 -2.77 -17.13 -17.60
CA ARG A 206 -2.17 -18.47 -17.68
C ARG A 206 -2.20 -19.22 -16.34
N MET A 207 -1.85 -18.56 -15.24
CA MET A 207 -1.86 -19.15 -13.88
C MET A 207 -3.22 -19.71 -13.48
N PHE A 208 -4.28 -19.01 -13.88
CA PHE A 208 -5.66 -19.34 -13.51
C PHE A 208 -6.48 -19.93 -14.66
N ALA A 209 -5.85 -20.31 -15.77
CA ALA A 209 -6.52 -20.87 -16.94
C ALA A 209 -7.36 -22.10 -16.57
N GLY A 210 -8.63 -22.10 -17.02
CA GLY A 210 -9.58 -23.18 -16.76
C GLY A 210 -10.08 -23.30 -15.31
N LYS A 211 -9.63 -22.43 -14.39
CA LYS A 211 -10.09 -22.43 -13.00
C LYS A 211 -11.32 -21.54 -12.84
N LYS A 212 -12.39 -22.10 -12.28
CA LYS A 212 -13.55 -21.32 -11.82
C LYS A 212 -13.24 -20.73 -10.44
N GLY A 213 -13.61 -19.48 -10.21
CA GLY A 213 -13.52 -18.85 -8.89
C GLY A 213 -13.34 -17.34 -8.94
N TRP A 214 -12.86 -16.78 -7.84
CA TRP A 214 -12.80 -15.34 -7.62
C TRP A 214 -11.38 -14.78 -7.80
N LEU A 215 -11.06 -14.43 -9.05
CA LEU A 215 -9.96 -13.52 -9.39
C LEU A 215 -10.52 -12.10 -9.53
N ARG A 216 -9.82 -11.10 -8.97
CA ARG A 216 -10.26 -9.69 -8.93
C ARG A 216 -9.14 -8.73 -9.27
N ASN A 217 -9.54 -7.54 -9.72
CA ASN A 217 -8.72 -6.34 -9.75
C ASN A 217 -9.66 -5.14 -9.53
N PRO A 218 -9.70 -4.56 -8.33
CA PRO A 218 -10.46 -3.34 -8.08
C PRO A 218 -9.78 -2.05 -8.55
N GLY A 219 -8.46 -2.02 -8.80
CA GLY A 219 -7.75 -0.93 -9.47
C GLY A 219 -7.06 0.07 -8.54
N SER A 220 -6.70 -0.35 -7.33
CA SER A 220 -5.91 0.44 -6.36
C SER A 220 -5.03 -0.54 -5.57
N ALA A 221 -3.76 -0.63 -5.94
CA ALA A 221 -2.84 -1.60 -5.34
C ALA A 221 -2.69 -1.43 -3.82
N ALA A 222 -2.73 -0.19 -3.31
CA ALA A 222 -2.73 0.10 -1.88
C ALA A 222 -3.95 -0.54 -1.18
N TYR A 223 -5.15 -0.33 -1.72
CA TYR A 223 -6.39 -0.94 -1.20
C TYR A 223 -6.33 -2.47 -1.29
N GLU A 224 -5.85 -3.00 -2.41
CA GLU A 224 -5.77 -4.43 -2.67
C GLU A 224 -4.86 -5.16 -1.68
N MET A 225 -3.68 -4.62 -1.41
CA MET A 225 -2.77 -5.14 -0.39
C MET A 225 -3.36 -5.00 1.02
N ALA A 226 -4.12 -3.94 1.28
CA ALA A 226 -4.83 -3.76 2.53
C ALA A 226 -5.92 -4.84 2.75
N LEU A 227 -6.61 -5.27 1.69
CA LEU A 227 -7.57 -6.38 1.76
C LEU A 227 -6.91 -7.71 2.16
N VAL A 228 -5.67 -7.96 1.72
CA VAL A 228 -4.90 -9.14 2.16
C VAL A 228 -4.64 -9.09 3.66
N SER A 229 -4.23 -7.92 4.17
CA SER A 229 -3.92 -7.74 5.61
C SER A 229 -5.12 -7.95 6.54
N THR A 230 -6.35 -7.87 6.02
CA THR A 230 -7.58 -8.07 6.79
C THR A 230 -8.26 -9.41 6.52
N GLY A 231 -7.61 -10.30 5.75
CA GLY A 231 -8.17 -11.61 5.41
C GLY A 231 -9.34 -11.58 4.45
N GLN A 232 -9.67 -10.41 3.86
CA GLN A 232 -10.69 -10.29 2.82
C GLN A 232 -10.22 -10.88 1.48
N ALA A 233 -8.91 -10.83 1.23
CA ALA A 233 -8.26 -11.51 0.10
C ALA A 233 -7.18 -12.47 0.62
N ALA A 234 -7.03 -13.60 -0.06
CA ALA A 234 -6.00 -14.58 0.25
C ALA A 234 -4.63 -14.15 -0.28
N ALA A 235 -4.60 -13.40 -1.39
CA ALA A 235 -3.35 -12.88 -1.95
C ALA A 235 -3.55 -11.70 -2.91
N PHE A 236 -2.46 -10.97 -3.13
CA PHE A 236 -2.23 -9.98 -4.18
C PHE A 236 -0.99 -10.38 -5.00
N ILE A 237 -1.04 -10.24 -6.33
CA ILE A 237 0.02 -10.66 -7.26
C ILE A 237 0.28 -9.57 -8.31
N CYS A 238 1.54 -9.13 -8.43
CA CYS A 238 1.98 -8.17 -9.43
C CYS A 238 3.42 -8.43 -9.87
N ASP A 239 3.73 -8.41 -11.17
CA ASP A 239 5.09 -8.64 -11.67
C ASP A 239 6.02 -7.42 -11.60
N ARG A 240 5.47 -6.23 -11.29
CA ARG A 240 6.21 -4.97 -11.19
C ARG A 240 5.51 -3.96 -10.28
N GLN A 241 5.27 -4.34 -9.03
CA GLN A 241 4.64 -3.44 -8.08
C GLN A 241 5.55 -2.26 -7.75
N LYS A 242 5.01 -1.05 -7.86
CA LYS A 242 5.69 0.19 -7.45
C LYS A 242 5.99 0.14 -5.95
N HIS A 243 7.16 0.64 -5.57
CA HIS A 243 7.54 0.70 -4.16
C HIS A 243 6.83 1.80 -3.39
N HIS A 244 6.11 2.70 -4.10
CA HIS A 244 5.32 3.76 -3.48
C HIS A 244 4.31 3.19 -2.49
N GLU A 245 3.57 2.17 -2.92
CA GLU A 245 2.50 1.53 -2.15
C GLU A 245 2.98 0.22 -1.52
N LEU A 246 3.96 -0.47 -2.12
CA LEU A 246 4.45 -1.76 -1.63
C LEU A 246 5.07 -1.68 -0.23
N GLY A 247 5.70 -0.56 0.14
CA GLY A 247 6.21 -0.37 1.50
C GLY A 247 5.10 -0.46 2.56
N ALA A 248 3.93 0.13 2.27
CA ALA A 248 2.78 0.11 3.15
C ALA A 248 2.10 -1.26 3.13
N GLY A 249 1.95 -1.87 1.95
CA GLY A 249 1.43 -3.23 1.79
C GLY A 249 2.27 -4.27 2.55
N TYR A 250 3.60 -4.20 2.44
CA TYR A 250 4.55 -5.03 3.18
C TYR A 250 4.30 -4.94 4.69
N ALA A 251 4.29 -3.72 5.22
CA ALA A 251 4.12 -3.47 6.64
C ALA A 251 2.77 -3.96 7.17
N LEU A 252 1.69 -3.76 6.42
CA LEU A 252 0.35 -4.21 6.83
C LEU A 252 0.22 -5.74 6.79
N VAL A 253 0.61 -6.38 5.69
CA VAL A 253 0.45 -7.83 5.51
C VAL A 253 1.34 -8.62 6.49
N LYS A 254 2.61 -8.22 6.65
CA LYS A 254 3.50 -8.85 7.64
C LYS A 254 2.98 -8.67 9.06
N GLY A 255 2.51 -7.47 9.39
CA GLY A 255 1.96 -7.18 10.70
C GLY A 255 0.76 -8.08 11.03
N ALA A 256 -0.11 -8.30 10.05
CA ALA A 256 -1.28 -9.15 10.18
C ALA A 256 -1.00 -10.67 10.21
N GLY A 257 0.26 -11.10 10.07
CA GLY A 257 0.67 -12.50 10.07
C GLY A 257 0.82 -13.13 8.67
N GLY A 258 0.73 -12.33 7.61
CA GLY A 258 0.96 -12.76 6.24
C GLY A 258 2.43 -12.75 5.83
N VAL A 259 2.66 -13.09 4.57
CA VAL A 259 4.00 -13.14 3.97
C VAL A 259 4.07 -12.27 2.72
N VAL A 260 5.25 -11.71 2.46
CA VAL A 260 5.57 -10.96 1.24
C VAL A 260 6.81 -11.56 0.62
N VAL A 261 6.67 -12.12 -0.57
CA VAL A 261 7.74 -12.83 -1.28
C VAL A 261 7.81 -12.38 -2.73
N ASP A 262 8.98 -12.50 -3.35
CA ASP A 262 9.11 -12.32 -4.80
C ASP A 262 8.68 -13.58 -5.56
N PHE A 263 8.82 -13.54 -6.89
CA PHE A 263 8.45 -14.65 -7.77
C PHE A 263 9.39 -15.86 -7.71
N GLU A 264 10.55 -15.72 -7.06
CA GLU A 264 11.44 -16.82 -6.69
C GLU A 264 11.13 -17.37 -5.29
N GLY A 265 10.16 -16.79 -4.58
CA GLY A 265 9.78 -17.15 -3.21
C GLY A 265 10.70 -16.60 -2.14
N ARG A 266 11.59 -15.65 -2.47
CA ARG A 266 12.47 -15.01 -1.49
C ARG A 266 11.68 -13.97 -0.69
N PRO A 267 11.84 -13.92 0.65
CA PRO A 267 11.14 -12.95 1.48
C PRO A 267 11.67 -11.53 1.27
N TYR A 268 10.76 -10.56 1.30
CA TYR A 268 11.10 -9.14 1.12
C TYR A 268 11.88 -8.52 2.28
N ASP A 269 11.92 -9.16 3.45
CA ASP A 269 12.60 -8.66 4.65
C ASP A 269 14.03 -8.16 4.34
N ASN A 270 14.77 -8.85 3.46
CA ASN A 270 16.14 -8.49 3.09
C ASN A 270 16.28 -7.81 1.72
N CYS A 271 15.18 -7.31 1.16
CA CYS A 271 15.19 -6.63 -0.14
C CYS A 271 15.42 -5.13 0.02
N ASP A 272 16.12 -4.56 -0.96
CA ASP A 272 16.34 -3.12 -1.06
C ASP A 272 15.01 -2.38 -1.22
N TYR A 273 14.83 -1.32 -0.43
CA TYR A 273 13.73 -0.38 -0.58
C TYR A 273 14.22 0.88 -1.29
N ASP A 274 13.80 1.03 -2.55
CA ASP A 274 13.90 2.27 -3.30
C ASP A 274 12.51 2.71 -3.72
N PHE A 275 12.06 3.86 -3.22
CA PHE A 275 10.71 4.39 -3.46
C PHE A 275 10.38 4.45 -4.96
N LYS A 276 11.35 4.76 -5.82
CA LYS A 276 11.12 4.93 -7.27
C LYS A 276 11.24 3.62 -8.08
N SER A 277 11.50 2.50 -7.41
CA SER A 277 11.67 1.20 -8.05
C SER A 277 10.36 0.41 -8.13
N GLN A 278 10.39 -0.65 -8.93
CA GLN A 278 9.31 -1.64 -9.06
C GLN A 278 9.87 -3.05 -8.90
N SER A 279 9.09 -3.97 -8.35
CA SER A 279 9.52 -5.36 -8.19
C SER A 279 8.37 -6.38 -8.30
N PRO A 280 8.63 -7.62 -8.77
CA PRO A 280 7.65 -8.70 -8.77
C PRO A 280 7.34 -9.16 -7.34
N VAL A 281 6.07 -9.20 -6.97
CA VAL A 281 5.66 -9.49 -5.60
C VAL A 281 4.40 -10.35 -5.51
N ILE A 282 4.38 -11.19 -4.48
CA ILE A 282 3.21 -11.88 -3.95
C ILE A 282 3.07 -11.48 -2.49
N LEU A 283 1.95 -10.83 -2.15
CA LEU A 283 1.52 -10.65 -0.77
C LEU A 283 0.45 -11.70 -0.51
N ALA A 284 0.69 -12.61 0.43
CA ALA A 284 -0.22 -13.71 0.71
C ALA A 284 -0.60 -13.76 2.18
N ALA A 285 -1.77 -14.31 2.44
CA ALA A 285 -2.31 -14.44 3.79
C ALA A 285 -1.43 -15.30 4.71
N ASN A 286 -0.71 -16.28 4.16
CA ASN A 286 0.26 -17.12 4.86
C ASN A 286 1.19 -17.82 3.85
N GLN A 287 2.23 -18.51 4.36
CA GLN A 287 3.23 -19.19 3.52
C GLN A 287 2.63 -20.28 2.62
N ALA A 288 1.67 -21.06 3.12
CA ALA A 288 1.06 -22.15 2.34
C ALA A 288 0.31 -21.63 1.10
N ILE A 289 -0.36 -20.47 1.22
CA ILE A 289 -0.98 -19.79 0.09
C ILE A 289 0.08 -19.24 -0.88
N ALA A 290 1.16 -18.63 -0.38
CA ALA A 290 2.26 -18.15 -1.23
C ALA A 290 2.89 -19.30 -2.05
N ASP A 291 3.15 -20.44 -1.42
CA ASP A 291 3.77 -21.60 -2.08
C ASP A 291 2.91 -22.17 -3.21
N GLN A 292 1.59 -22.24 -3.00
CA GLN A 292 0.64 -22.66 -4.04
C GLN A 292 0.58 -21.66 -5.20
N ILE A 293 0.64 -20.36 -4.92
CA ILE A 293 0.69 -19.32 -5.96
C ILE A 293 1.99 -19.42 -6.75
N LEU A 294 3.13 -19.62 -6.08
CA LEU A 294 4.44 -19.84 -6.72
C LEU A 294 4.43 -21.12 -7.58
N GLU A 295 3.74 -22.17 -7.16
CA GLU A 295 3.54 -23.37 -7.99
C GLU A 295 2.71 -23.07 -9.25
N LEU A 296 1.62 -22.30 -9.13
CA LEU A 296 0.83 -21.85 -10.29
C LEU A 296 1.66 -20.98 -11.24
N LEU A 297 2.48 -20.08 -10.68
CA LEU A 297 3.37 -19.20 -11.44
C LEU A 297 4.39 -20.01 -12.25
N ARG A 298 5.04 -21.00 -11.63
CA ARG A 298 6.02 -21.88 -12.29
C ARG A 298 5.40 -22.74 -13.41
N LYS A 299 4.14 -23.15 -13.27
CA LYS A 299 3.42 -23.90 -14.31
C LYS A 299 2.96 -23.02 -15.48
N ALA A 300 2.85 -21.72 -15.27
CA ALA A 300 2.33 -20.74 -16.24
C ALA A 300 3.44 -20.00 -17.02
N GLY A 301 4.68 -20.08 -16.55
CA GLY A 301 5.88 -19.63 -17.25
C GLY A 301 6.41 -20.69 -18.19
#